data_AF-A0A4Q2Y1F8-F1
#
_entry.id   AF-A0A4Q2Y1F8-F1
#
_cell.length_a   1.000
_cell.length_b   1.000
_cell.length_c   1.000
_cell.angle_alpha   90.00
_cell.angle_beta   90.00
_cell.angle_gamma   90.00
#
_symmetry.space_group_name_H-M   'P 1'
#
loop_
_entity.id
_entity.type
_entity.pdbx_description
1 polymer ?
#
loop_
_entity_poly.entity_id
_entity_poly.type
_entity_poly.pdbx_seq_one_letter_code
_entity_poly.pdbx_strand_id
1 'polypeptide(L)'
;MKMTLDLPDEWIRKLEIRAGIERRTVKDIVIEVLRQGLGLPPLALEEHRPAIAMVVMDDEGLPVIRCSPHAPATCMSTAALLALEQEAQTEEDLKRDAFLV
;
A
#
# COMPACT_ATOMS: atom_id res chain seq x y z
N MET A 1 9.01 15.40 27.22
CA MET A 1 10.40 15.83 26.96
C MET A 1 10.76 15.52 25.51
N LYS A 2 11.62 16.33 24.88
CA LYS A 2 12.16 16.06 23.54
C LYS A 2 13.56 15.48 23.71
N MET A 3 13.84 14.38 23.03
CA MET A 3 15.15 13.72 23.00
C MET A 3 15.53 13.50 21.55
N THR A 4 16.78 13.79 21.21
CA THR A 4 17.34 13.56 19.88
C THR A 4 18.19 12.30 19.94
N LEU A 5 17.96 11.36 19.02
CA LEU A 5 18.74 10.14 18.83
C LEU A 5 19.30 10.20 17.43
N ASP A 6 20.62 10.27 17.31
CA ASP A 6 21.30 10.20 16.01
C ASP A 6 21.37 8.73 15.58
N LEU A 7 20.65 8.40 14.53
CA LEU A 7 20.61 7.07 13.93
C LEU A 7 21.17 7.14 12.51
N PRO A 8 21.84 6.09 12.01
CA PRO A 8 22.27 6.06 10.62
C PRO A 8 21.06 6.15 9.66
N ASP A 9 21.23 6.83 8.54
CA ASP A 9 20.14 7.08 7.58
C ASP A 9 19.45 5.79 7.10
N GLU A 10 20.21 4.71 6.95
CA GLU A 10 19.67 3.41 6.56
C GLU A 10 18.66 2.84 7.60
N TRP A 11 18.81 3.19 8.88
CA TRP A 11 17.91 2.78 9.95
C TRP A 11 16.65 3.65 9.94
N ILE A 12 16.80 4.96 9.76
CA ILE A 12 15.67 5.88 9.61
C ILE A 12 14.80 5.45 8.42
N ARG A 13 15.42 5.16 7.27
CA ARG A 13 14.71 4.68 6.08
C ARG A 13 13.90 3.41 6.35
N LYS A 14 14.47 2.44 7.08
CA LYS A 14 13.74 1.21 7.46
C LYS A 14 12.57 1.50 8.40
N LEU A 15 12.75 2.42 9.35
CA LEU A 15 11.68 2.85 10.26
C LEU A 15 10.56 3.58 9.52
N GLU A 16 10.89 4.42 8.54
CA GLU A 16 9.91 5.11 7.69
C GLU A 16 9.11 4.15 6.81
N ILE A 17 9.79 3.17 6.18
CA ILE A 17 9.11 2.12 5.42
C ILE A 17 8.14 1.35 6.31
N ARG A 18 8.59 0.95 7.50
CA ARG A 18 7.75 0.23 8.46
C ARG A 18 6.57 1.09 8.93
N ALA A 19 6.81 2.36 9.23
CA ALA A 19 5.77 3.32 9.58
C ALA A 19 4.73 3.49 8.46
N GLY A 20 5.17 3.55 7.20
CA GLY A 20 4.29 3.61 6.04
C GLY A 20 3.43 2.35 5.86
N ILE A 21 4.01 1.16 6.00
CA ILE A 21 3.30 -0.12 5.92
C ILE A 21 2.29 -0.26 7.06
N GLU A 22 2.69 0.06 8.29
CA GLU A 22 1.83 -0.05 9.48
C GLU A 22 0.86 1.13 9.63
N ARG A 23 0.94 2.16 8.77
CA ARG A 23 0.21 3.45 8.89
C ARG A 23 0.36 4.10 10.26
N ARG A 24 1.55 3.95 10.87
CA ARG A 24 1.91 4.51 12.18
C ARG A 24 2.92 5.63 12.02
N THR A 25 3.14 6.42 13.06
CA THR A 25 4.22 7.40 13.02
C THR A 25 5.56 6.73 13.31
N VAL A 26 6.65 7.25 12.72
CA VAL A 26 8.02 6.79 13.03
C VAL A 26 8.29 6.82 14.53
N LYS A 27 7.75 7.82 15.24
CA LYS A 27 7.85 7.94 16.69
C LYS A 27 7.24 6.73 17.41
N ASP A 28 6.08 6.25 16.99
CA ASP A 28 5.41 5.11 17.63
C ASP A 28 6.19 3.81 17.39
N ILE A 29 6.76 3.65 16.19
CA ILE A 29 7.65 2.53 15.88
C ILE A 29 8.90 2.57 16.76
N VAL A 30 9.53 3.73 16.91
CA VAL A 30 10.73 3.90 17.76
C VAL A 30 10.43 3.60 19.23
N ILE A 31 9.30 4.08 19.75
CA ILE A 31 8.88 3.80 21.13
C ILE A 31 8.69 2.29 21.32
N GLU A 32 8.04 1.62 20.37
CA GLU A 32 7.80 0.17 20.45
C GLU A 32 9.12 -0.62 20.44
N VAL A 33 10.04 -0.29 19.52
CA VAL A 33 11.36 -0.94 19.44
C VAL A 33 12.16 -0.73 20.72
N LEU A 34 12.15 0.48 21.29
CA LEU A 34 12.83 0.76 22.56
C LEU A 34 12.22 -0.04 23.72
N ARG A 35 10.89 -0.17 23.77
CA ARG A 35 10.22 -0.98 24.81
C ARG A 35 10.60 -2.45 24.71
N GLN A 36 10.59 -3.00 23.50
CA GLN A 36 11.00 -4.39 23.26
C GLN A 36 12.45 -4.63 23.67
N GLY A 37 13.36 -3.71 23.33
CA GLY A 37 14.77 -3.77 23.76
C GLY A 37 14.96 -3.68 25.27
N LEU A 38 14.04 -3.03 25.99
CA LEU A 38 14.03 -2.94 27.45
C LEU A 38 13.27 -4.10 28.13
N GLY A 39 12.77 -5.08 27.39
CA GLY A 39 11.97 -6.19 27.93
C GLY A 39 10.60 -5.77 28.47
N LEU A 40 10.10 -4.59 28.07
CA LEU A 40 8.79 -4.10 28.47
C LEU A 40 7.70 -4.71 27.59
N PRO A 41 6.50 -4.96 28.15
CA PRO A 41 5.38 -5.48 27.36
C PRO A 41 4.98 -4.49 26.25
N PRO A 42 4.57 -5.01 25.07
CA PRO A 42 4.04 -4.19 23.97
C PRO A 42 2.89 -3.31 24.47
N LEU A 43 2.80 -2.08 23.98
CA LEU A 43 1.64 -1.25 24.25
C LEU A 43 0.42 -1.88 23.57
N ALA A 44 -0.73 -1.94 24.26
CA ALA A 44 -1.99 -2.26 23.62
C ALA A 44 -2.29 -1.12 22.63
N LEU A 45 -1.99 -1.37 21.35
CA LEU A 45 -2.21 -0.40 20.29
C LEU A 45 -3.68 -0.44 19.89
N GLU A 46 -4.34 0.72 19.93
CA GLU A 46 -5.59 0.93 19.22
C GLU A 46 -5.35 0.54 17.75
N GLU A 47 -5.98 -0.54 17.31
CA GLU A 47 -5.97 -0.94 15.91
C GLU A 47 -6.46 0.25 15.10
N HIS A 48 -5.57 0.93 14.38
CA HIS A 48 -5.97 1.79 13.28
C HIS A 48 -6.58 0.88 12.23
N ARG A 49 -7.87 0.60 12.41
CA ARG A 49 -8.68 -0.20 11.51
C ARG A 49 -8.53 0.47 10.15
N PRO A 50 -7.89 -0.17 9.15
CA PRO A 50 -7.62 0.50 7.90
C PRO A 50 -8.96 0.89 7.29
N ALA A 51 -9.07 2.14 6.81
CA ALA A 51 -9.99 2.44 5.72
C ALA A 51 -9.70 1.38 4.65
N ILE A 52 -10.69 0.49 4.46
CA ILE A 52 -10.73 -0.75 3.68
C ILE A 52 -9.49 -0.86 2.78
N ALA A 53 -8.56 -1.75 3.13
CA ALA A 53 -7.37 -1.99 2.32
C ALA A 53 -7.81 -2.38 0.90
N MET A 54 -7.51 -1.52 -0.09
CA MET A 54 -7.85 -1.74 -1.49
C MET A 54 -7.19 -3.01 -2.04
N VAL A 55 -6.06 -3.42 -1.46
CA VAL A 55 -5.36 -4.66 -1.78
C VAL A 55 -5.55 -5.63 -0.63
N VAL A 56 -6.08 -6.81 -0.92
CA VAL A 56 -6.36 -7.88 0.05
C VAL A 56 -5.75 -9.17 -0.48
N MET A 57 -5.16 -9.98 0.38
CA MET A 57 -4.70 -11.32 -0.01
C MET A 57 -5.91 -12.25 -0.12
N ASP A 58 -6.01 -13.01 -1.21
CA ASP A 58 -7.00 -14.09 -1.31
C ASP A 58 -6.56 -15.34 -0.53
N ASP A 59 -7.40 -16.38 -0.57
CA ASP A 59 -7.16 -17.64 0.15
C ASP A 59 -5.94 -18.42 -0.38
N GLU A 60 -5.46 -18.07 -1.58
CA GLU A 60 -4.29 -18.64 -2.24
C GLU A 60 -3.02 -17.81 -1.98
N GLY A 61 -3.15 -16.68 -1.27
CA GLY A 61 -2.05 -15.77 -0.98
C GLY A 61 -1.67 -14.88 -2.15
N LEU A 62 -2.59 -14.60 -3.08
CA LEU A 62 -2.41 -13.63 -4.16
C LEU A 62 -2.98 -12.26 -3.77
N PRO A 63 -2.28 -11.16 -4.07
CA PRO A 63 -2.78 -9.82 -3.81
C PRO A 63 -3.88 -9.46 -4.83
N VAL A 64 -5.11 -9.29 -4.34
CA VAL A 64 -6.29 -8.91 -5.11
C VAL A 64 -6.69 -7.46 -4.81
N ILE A 65 -6.91 -6.68 -5.86
CA ILE A 65 -7.44 -5.32 -5.76
C ILE A 65 -8.97 -5.38 -5.65
N ARG A 66 -9.52 -5.04 -4.47
CA ARG A 66 -10.97 -4.95 -4.26
C ARG A 66 -11.49 -3.61 -4.78
N CYS A 67 -12.07 -3.63 -5.97
CA CYS A 67 -12.78 -2.49 -6.53
C CYS A 67 -14.11 -2.22 -5.81
N SER A 68 -14.59 -0.98 -5.90
CA SER A 68 -15.94 -0.62 -5.42
C SER A 68 -17.00 -1.49 -6.10
N PRO A 69 -18.02 -1.98 -5.37
CA PRO A 69 -19.14 -2.72 -5.96
C PRO A 69 -19.96 -1.88 -6.96
N HIS A 70 -19.77 -0.56 -6.98
CA HIS A 70 -20.38 0.37 -7.92
C HIS A 70 -19.42 0.86 -9.00
N ALA A 71 -18.28 0.18 -9.19
CA ALA A 71 -17.37 0.51 -10.29
C ALA A 71 -18.10 0.38 -11.64
N PRO A 72 -17.93 1.32 -12.59
CA PRO A 72 -18.61 1.30 -13.89
C PRO A 72 -18.50 -0.04 -14.62
N ALA A 73 -17.32 -0.67 -14.55
CA ALA A 73 -17.06 -1.97 -15.16
C ALA A 73 -18.00 -3.09 -14.65
N THR A 74 -18.51 -2.99 -13.42
CA THR A 74 -19.46 -3.95 -12.82
C THR A 74 -20.84 -3.89 -13.49
N CYS A 75 -21.20 -2.73 -14.07
CA CYS A 75 -22.51 -2.48 -14.69
C CYS A 75 -22.44 -2.47 -16.23
N MET A 76 -21.26 -2.63 -16.82
CA MET A 76 -21.09 -2.64 -18.27
C MET A 76 -21.45 -4.01 -18.85
N SER A 77 -21.94 -4.02 -20.11
CA SER A 77 -22.09 -5.27 -20.84
C SER A 77 -20.72 -5.85 -21.20
N THR A 78 -20.66 -7.17 -21.41
CA THR A 78 -19.43 -7.85 -21.85
C THR A 78 -18.86 -7.25 -23.14
N ALA A 79 -19.72 -6.92 -24.10
CA ALA A 79 -19.32 -6.26 -25.34
C ALA A 79 -18.70 -4.87 -25.10
N ALA A 80 -19.25 -4.09 -24.16
CA ALA A 80 -18.71 -2.77 -23.82
C ALA A 80 -17.35 -2.88 -23.10
N LEU A 81 -17.16 -3.90 -22.27
CA LEU A 81 -15.88 -4.16 -21.61
C LEU A 81 -14.80 -4.55 -22.63
N LEU A 82 -15.13 -5.42 -23.59
CA LEU A 82 -14.19 -5.81 -24.66
C LEU A 82 -13.81 -4.63 -25.55
N ALA A 83 -14.76 -3.76 -25.89
CA ALA A 83 -14.48 -2.56 -26.66
C ALA A 83 -13.54 -1.60 -25.91
N LEU A 84 -13.75 -1.41 -24.60
CA LEU A 84 -12.87 -0.59 -23.76
C LEU A 84 -11.45 -1.17 -23.68
N GLU A 85 -11.32 -2.49 -23.55
CA GLU A 85 -10.02 -3.17 -23.55
C GLU A 85 -9.28 -2.95 -24.88
N GLN A 86 -9.97 -3.14 -26.01
CA GLN A 86 -9.38 -2.97 -27.34
C GLN A 86 -8.94 -1.52 -27.60
N GLU A 87 -9.73 -0.54 -27.16
CA GLU A 87 -9.37 0.88 -27.25
C GLU A 87 -8.09 1.17 -26.44
N ALA A 88 -8.03 0.74 -25.18
CA ALA A 88 -6.87 0.94 -24.33
C ALA A 88 -5.60 0.28 -24.88
N GLN A 89 -5.71 -0.94 -25.42
CA GLN A 89 -4.59 -1.64 -26.08
C GLN A 89 -4.10 -0.88 -27.31
N THR A 90 -5.04 -0.44 -28.17
CA THR A 90 -4.71 0.31 -29.39
C THR A 90 -3.99 1.62 -29.04
N GLU A 91 -4.44 2.36 -28.02
CA GLU A 91 -3.76 3.57 -27.57
C GLU A 91 -2.34 3.30 -27.07
N GLU A 92 -2.13 2.18 -26.36
CA GLU A 92 -0.81 1.81 -25.85
C GLU A 92 0.13 1.42 -27.00
N ASP A 93 -0.36 0.64 -27.96
CA ASP A 93 0.39 0.25 -29.15
C ASP A 93 0.84 1.48 -29.95
N LEU A 94 -0.06 2.45 -30.15
CA LEU A 94 0.28 3.72 -30.81
C LEU A 94 1.36 4.51 -30.05
N LYS A 95 1.30 4.55 -28.71
CA LYS A 95 2.32 5.22 -27.89
C LYS A 95 3.68 4.53 -27.98
N ARG A 96 3.69 3.19 -28.08
CA ARG A 96 4.93 2.40 -28.21
C ARG A 96 5.56 2.57 -29.59
N ASP A 97 4.77 2.61 -30.66
CA ASP A 97 5.27 2.90 -32.01
C ASP A 97 5.80 4.34 -32.12
N ALA A 98 5.17 5.31 -31.45
CA ALA A 98 5.64 6.69 -31.41
C ALA A 98 6.97 6.89 -30.65
N PHE A 99 7.43 5.89 -29.87
CA PHE A 99 8.69 5.95 -29.13
C PHE A 99 9.89 5.37 -29.91
N LEU A 100 9.64 4.78 -31.08
CA LEU A 100 10.66 4.15 -31.94
C LEU A 100 11.13 5.02 -33.13
N VAL A 101 10.82 6.32 -33.12
CA VAL A 101 11.24 7.31 -34.14
C VAL A 101 12.18 8.36 -33.53
#